data_AF-A0A8T2XI41-F1
#
_entry.id   AF-A0A8T2XI41-F1
#
_cell.length_a   1.000
_cell.length_b   1.000
_cell.length_c   1.000
_cell.angle_alpha   90.00
_cell.angle_beta   90.00
_cell.angle_gamma   90.00
#
_symmetry.space_group_name_H-M   'P 1'
#
loop_
_entity.id
_entity.type
_entity.pdbx_description
1 polymer ?
#
loop_
_entity_poly.entity_id
_entity_poly.type
_entity_poly.pdbx_seq_one_letter_code
_entity_poly.pdbx_strand_id
1 'polypeptide(L)'
;MDDRDGDDDAYAKLVRRMNSPRVVIENDVCEHATVIQVDTVYRQGTLLEVVQALADLNLVITKAYMSFDGGWFMNVFHVTDDGGNKIRDEGILNCIEKALETDAYMVKSMGKMLLSKEHTLVELTGTDRPGLLSEVCAVLTDLSCNVVYAEIWAHNARAAAVIHVTDQSTGTAIEDPRQLSLIKELLYNVLKGLGDYRTPTVSISSPGVIHIGRRLHQMMFAARDFERPLSTEDDNSVRPSVTVSDCPDRDYTVVTATSIDRPKLLFDTVCTLTDMQYLVFHGTVNTSSDEAYQEYYIRHVDGLPVSSEAERQRVMECIQAAIERRATEV
;
A
#
# COMPACT_ATOMS: atom_id res chain seq x y z
N MET A 1 23.98 -22.38 -37.89
CA MET A 1 23.86 -22.33 -36.42
C MET A 1 23.14 -21.04 -36.12
N ASP A 2 21.82 -21.01 -36.26
CA ASP A 2 21.04 -19.77 -36.06
C ASP A 2 19.57 -20.04 -35.66
N ASP A 3 19.31 -21.15 -34.95
CA ASP A 3 17.95 -21.56 -34.53
C ASP A 3 17.78 -21.64 -33.01
N ARG A 4 18.72 -21.12 -32.20
CA ARG A 4 18.67 -21.24 -30.74
C ARG A 4 18.04 -20.05 -30.00
N ASP A 5 17.91 -18.88 -30.64
CA ASP A 5 17.36 -17.68 -29.99
C ASP A 5 15.83 -17.54 -30.13
N GLY A 6 15.18 -18.31 -31.03
CA GLY A 6 13.72 -18.26 -31.24
C GLY A 6 12.90 -19.12 -30.28
N ASP A 7 13.49 -20.20 -29.74
CA ASP A 7 12.79 -21.20 -28.91
C ASP A 7 12.69 -20.76 -27.44
N ASP A 8 13.70 -20.03 -26.94
CA ASP A 8 13.69 -19.44 -25.59
C ASP A 8 12.63 -18.34 -25.44
N ASP A 9 12.37 -17.56 -26.51
CA ASP A 9 11.31 -16.54 -26.52
C ASP A 9 9.91 -17.18 -26.59
N ALA A 10 9.76 -18.28 -27.32
CA ALA A 10 8.51 -19.04 -27.38
C ALA A 10 8.17 -19.72 -26.04
N TYR A 11 9.17 -20.32 -25.38
CA TYR A 11 9.01 -20.91 -24.04
C TYR A 11 8.72 -19.86 -22.98
N ALA A 12 9.44 -18.73 -22.99
CA ALA A 12 9.17 -17.61 -22.09
C ALA A 12 7.75 -17.03 -22.30
N LYS A 13 7.27 -16.93 -23.53
CA LYS A 13 5.88 -16.52 -23.83
C LYS A 13 4.85 -17.53 -23.34
N LEU A 14 5.12 -18.83 -23.48
CA LEU A 14 4.24 -19.89 -22.96
C LEU A 14 4.18 -19.88 -21.43
N VAL A 15 5.31 -19.77 -20.74
CA VAL A 15 5.38 -19.67 -19.28
C VAL A 15 4.68 -18.40 -18.78
N ARG A 16 4.86 -17.26 -19.46
CA ARG A 16 4.11 -16.03 -19.15
C ARG A 16 2.61 -16.22 -19.32
N ARG A 17 2.17 -16.82 -20.42
CA ARG A 17 0.75 -17.08 -20.69
C ARG A 17 0.14 -18.07 -19.69
N MET A 18 0.91 -19.06 -19.22
CA MET A 18 0.46 -20.01 -18.21
C MET A 18 0.38 -19.40 -16.80
N ASN A 19 1.25 -18.42 -16.50
CA ASN A 19 1.33 -17.78 -15.18
C ASN A 19 0.66 -16.41 -15.11
N SER A 20 -0.04 -16.01 -16.17
CA SER A 20 -0.77 -14.74 -16.22
C SER A 20 -1.98 -14.81 -15.29
N PRO A 21 -2.29 -13.72 -14.56
CA PRO A 21 -3.55 -13.61 -13.85
C PRO A 21 -4.71 -13.85 -14.80
N ARG A 22 -5.64 -14.72 -14.41
CA ARG A 22 -6.92 -14.86 -15.10
C ARG A 22 -7.95 -14.09 -14.29
N VAL A 23 -8.55 -13.10 -14.93
CA VAL A 23 -9.56 -12.24 -14.33
C VAL A 23 -10.91 -12.60 -14.92
N VAL A 24 -11.92 -12.77 -14.08
CA VAL A 24 -13.30 -13.02 -14.51
C VAL A 24 -14.18 -12.01 -13.80
N ILE A 25 -14.90 -11.20 -14.57
CA ILE A 25 -15.85 -10.23 -14.03
C ILE A 25 -17.26 -10.80 -14.20
N GLU A 26 -17.90 -11.13 -13.08
CA GLU A 26 -19.26 -11.69 -13.03
C GLU A 26 -20.24 -10.62 -12.55
N ASN A 27 -20.69 -9.79 -13.48
CA ASN A 27 -21.57 -8.67 -13.15
C ASN A 27 -23.05 -9.08 -12.99
N ASP A 28 -23.42 -10.36 -13.12
CA ASP A 28 -24.82 -10.83 -12.98
C ASP A 28 -25.10 -11.55 -11.65
N VAL A 29 -24.04 -11.94 -10.90
CA VAL A 29 -24.16 -12.80 -9.71
C VAL A 29 -24.65 -12.04 -8.48
N CYS A 30 -24.36 -10.75 -8.37
CA CYS A 30 -24.77 -9.90 -7.25
C CYS A 30 -25.57 -8.70 -7.75
N GLU A 31 -26.71 -8.40 -7.13
CA GLU A 31 -27.56 -7.28 -7.57
C GLU A 31 -26.91 -5.90 -7.33
N HIS A 32 -26.11 -5.78 -6.25
CA HIS A 32 -25.64 -4.49 -5.74
C HIS A 32 -24.14 -4.24 -5.92
N ALA A 33 -23.36 -5.25 -6.35
CA ALA A 33 -21.91 -5.12 -6.55
C ALA A 33 -21.46 -5.85 -7.81
N THR A 34 -20.31 -5.46 -8.33
CA THR A 34 -19.61 -6.17 -9.41
C THR A 34 -18.68 -7.19 -8.78
N VAL A 35 -18.77 -8.46 -9.18
CA VAL A 35 -17.93 -9.54 -8.64
C VAL A 35 -16.72 -9.71 -9.55
N ILE A 36 -15.52 -9.58 -9.00
CA ILE A 36 -14.26 -9.78 -9.70
C ILE A 36 -13.56 -10.98 -9.08
N GLN A 37 -13.36 -12.03 -9.88
CA GLN A 37 -12.53 -13.17 -9.53
C GLN A 37 -11.16 -13.02 -10.19
N VAL A 38 -10.10 -13.23 -9.40
CA VAL A 38 -8.71 -13.15 -9.84
C VAL A 38 -7.99 -14.44 -9.45
N ASP A 39 -7.68 -15.24 -10.46
CA ASP A 39 -6.95 -16.51 -10.31
C ASP A 39 -5.49 -16.27 -10.71
N THR A 40 -4.56 -16.46 -9.78
CA THR A 40 -3.14 -16.17 -10.01
C THR A 40 -2.26 -17.29 -9.50
N VAL A 41 -1.16 -17.54 -10.20
CA VAL A 41 -0.10 -18.40 -9.66
C VAL A 41 0.51 -17.71 -8.45
N TYR A 42 0.68 -18.47 -7.37
CA TYR A 42 1.28 -17.96 -6.15
C TYR A 42 2.68 -17.41 -6.41
N ARG A 43 2.83 -16.12 -6.13
CA ARG A 43 4.11 -15.44 -5.94
C ARG A 43 3.99 -14.54 -4.72
N GLN A 44 5.09 -14.36 -3.99
CA GLN A 44 5.10 -13.48 -2.83
C GLN A 44 4.70 -12.06 -3.26
N GLY A 45 3.66 -11.51 -2.63
CA GLY A 45 3.16 -10.15 -2.92
C GLY A 45 2.04 -10.07 -3.95
N THR A 46 1.62 -11.16 -4.60
CA THR A 46 0.56 -11.11 -5.64
C THR A 46 -0.78 -10.62 -5.11
N LEU A 47 -1.18 -11.02 -3.90
CA LEU A 47 -2.41 -10.49 -3.29
C LEU A 47 -2.33 -8.97 -3.10
N LEU A 48 -1.20 -8.45 -2.62
CA LEU A 48 -0.99 -7.02 -2.45
C LEU A 48 -1.06 -6.29 -3.79
N GLU A 49 -0.49 -6.85 -4.85
CA GLU A 49 -0.55 -6.27 -6.20
C GLU A 49 -2.00 -6.14 -6.70
N VAL A 50 -2.83 -7.17 -6.52
CA VAL A 50 -4.24 -7.15 -6.90
C VAL A 50 -5.01 -6.11 -6.10
N VAL A 51 -4.88 -6.13 -4.77
CA VAL A 51 -5.57 -5.17 -3.89
C VAL A 51 -5.10 -3.73 -4.15
N GLN A 52 -3.82 -3.54 -4.47
CA GLN A 52 -3.28 -2.25 -4.87
C GLN A 52 -3.90 -1.75 -6.18
N ALA A 53 -4.02 -2.61 -7.20
CA ALA A 53 -4.65 -2.24 -8.46
C ALA A 53 -6.12 -1.84 -8.28
N LEU A 54 -6.88 -2.56 -7.44
CA LEU A 54 -8.26 -2.19 -7.09
C LEU A 54 -8.32 -0.83 -6.38
N ALA A 55 -7.40 -0.58 -5.45
CA ALA A 55 -7.30 0.69 -4.74
C ALA A 55 -6.92 1.86 -5.66
N ASP A 56 -6.03 1.64 -6.63
CA ASP A 56 -5.61 2.63 -7.64
C ASP A 56 -6.72 3.00 -8.61
N LEU A 57 -7.66 2.07 -8.85
CA LEU A 57 -8.88 2.30 -9.62
C LEU A 57 -10.00 2.96 -8.80
N ASN A 58 -9.73 3.30 -7.53
CA ASN A 58 -10.69 3.85 -6.57
C ASN A 58 -11.95 2.98 -6.40
N LEU A 59 -11.80 1.66 -6.51
CA LEU A 59 -12.89 0.72 -6.27
C LEU A 59 -13.04 0.47 -4.77
N VAL A 60 -14.28 0.44 -4.30
CA VAL A 60 -14.61 0.14 -2.90
C VAL A 60 -14.91 -1.34 -2.79
N ILE A 61 -14.19 -2.04 -1.91
CA ILE A 61 -14.34 -3.48 -1.70
C ILE A 61 -15.30 -3.71 -0.54
N THR A 62 -16.49 -4.24 -0.84
CA THR A 62 -17.53 -4.50 0.17
C THR A 62 -17.42 -5.89 0.77
N LYS A 63 -16.96 -6.86 -0.02
CA LYS A 63 -16.67 -8.22 0.43
C LYS A 63 -15.47 -8.77 -0.31
N ALA A 64 -14.66 -9.57 0.36
CA ALA A 64 -13.59 -10.30 -0.29
C ALA A 64 -13.40 -11.69 0.30
N TYR A 65 -13.06 -12.64 -0.55
CA TYR A 65 -12.64 -13.99 -0.18
C TYR A 65 -11.29 -14.26 -0.82
N MET A 66 -10.32 -14.64 -0.01
CA MET A 66 -8.96 -14.96 -0.44
C MET A 66 -8.68 -16.40 -0.06
N SER A 67 -8.14 -17.19 -1.00
CA SER A 67 -7.77 -18.57 -0.73
C SER A 67 -6.54 -19.00 -1.52
N PHE A 68 -5.61 -19.66 -0.85
CA PHE A 68 -4.45 -20.33 -1.41
C PHE A 68 -4.62 -21.85 -1.33
N ASP A 69 -4.40 -22.54 -2.44
CA ASP A 69 -4.62 -23.99 -2.56
C ASP A 69 -3.34 -24.83 -2.73
N GLY A 70 -2.16 -24.26 -2.50
CA GLY A 70 -0.88 -24.96 -2.66
C GLY A 70 -0.16 -24.67 -3.98
N GLY A 71 -0.67 -23.75 -4.79
CA GLY A 71 0.03 -23.22 -5.98
C GLY A 71 -0.71 -22.06 -6.65
N TRP A 72 -2.01 -21.94 -6.40
CA TRP A 72 -2.87 -20.90 -6.94
C TRP A 72 -3.50 -20.09 -5.81
N PHE A 73 -3.66 -18.81 -6.09
CA PHE A 73 -4.49 -17.89 -5.36
C PHE A 73 -5.78 -17.67 -6.13
N MET A 74 -6.90 -17.96 -5.46
CA MET A 74 -8.24 -17.68 -5.92
C MET A 74 -8.78 -16.56 -5.04
N ASN A 75 -8.95 -15.36 -5.60
CA ASN A 75 -9.44 -14.22 -4.86
C ASN A 75 -10.73 -13.71 -5.52
N VAL A 76 -11.76 -13.47 -4.72
CA VAL A 76 -13.04 -12.95 -5.17
C VAL A 76 -13.31 -11.64 -4.43
N PHE A 77 -13.57 -10.57 -5.17
CA PHE A 77 -13.84 -9.24 -4.62
C PHE A 77 -15.21 -8.76 -5.11
N HIS A 78 -16.06 -8.34 -4.18
CA HIS A 78 -17.29 -7.63 -4.47
C HIS A 78 -16.99 -6.13 -4.40
N VAL A 79 -17.04 -5.46 -5.55
CA VAL A 79 -16.65 -4.06 -5.67
C VAL A 79 -17.80 -3.16 -6.11
N THR A 80 -17.73 -1.91 -5.67
CA THR A 80 -18.57 -0.80 -6.13
C THR A 80 -17.70 0.38 -6.57
N ASP A 81 -18.31 1.36 -7.22
CA ASP A 81 -17.69 2.68 -7.36
C ASP A 81 -17.61 3.42 -6.02
N ASP A 82 -17.02 4.61 -6.04
CA ASP A 82 -16.88 5.52 -4.89
C ASP A 82 -18.23 5.99 -4.32
N GLY A 83 -19.27 6.01 -5.15
CA GLY A 83 -20.65 6.28 -4.76
C GLY A 83 -21.41 5.08 -4.21
N GLY A 84 -20.77 3.91 -4.07
CA GLY A 84 -21.41 2.68 -3.59
C GLY A 84 -22.31 2.00 -4.62
N ASN A 85 -22.22 2.39 -5.90
CA ASN A 85 -23.01 1.80 -6.98
C ASN A 85 -22.25 0.68 -7.67
N LYS A 86 -23.03 -0.27 -8.18
CA LYS A 86 -22.52 -1.33 -9.04
C LYS A 86 -21.99 -0.77 -10.35
N ILE A 87 -20.83 -1.23 -10.78
CA ILE A 87 -20.18 -0.81 -12.02
C ILE A 87 -20.90 -1.46 -13.20
N ARG A 88 -21.51 -0.65 -14.07
CA ARG A 88 -22.28 -1.12 -15.24
C ARG A 88 -21.68 -0.70 -16.57
N ASP A 89 -20.72 0.22 -16.55
CA ASP A 89 -20.08 0.71 -17.75
C ASP A 89 -19.07 -0.32 -18.28
N GLU A 90 -19.37 -0.91 -19.44
CA GLU A 90 -18.52 -1.92 -20.09
C GLU A 90 -17.10 -1.42 -20.39
N GLY A 91 -16.93 -0.11 -20.62
CA GLY A 91 -15.63 0.51 -20.80
C GLY A 91 -14.80 0.41 -19.51
N ILE A 92 -15.40 0.76 -18.36
CA ILE A 92 -14.78 0.65 -17.05
C ILE A 92 -14.49 -0.82 -16.70
N LEU A 93 -15.42 -1.74 -16.96
CA LEU A 93 -15.20 -3.17 -16.70
C LEU A 93 -14.00 -3.73 -17.49
N ASN A 94 -13.90 -3.41 -18.77
CA ASN A 94 -12.75 -3.79 -19.62
C ASN A 94 -11.45 -3.12 -19.15
N CYS A 95 -11.51 -1.90 -18.60
CA CYS A 95 -10.35 -1.24 -18.00
C CYS A 95 -9.88 -1.98 -16.74
N ILE A 96 -10.80 -2.39 -15.87
CA ILE A 96 -10.52 -3.17 -14.67
C ILE A 96 -9.89 -4.52 -15.03
N GLU A 97 -10.51 -5.24 -15.98
CA GLU A 97 -10.01 -6.53 -16.46
C GLU A 97 -8.57 -6.39 -16.96
N LYS A 98 -8.30 -5.44 -17.86
CA LYS A 98 -6.95 -5.19 -18.37
C LYS A 98 -5.94 -4.79 -17.29
N ALA A 99 -6.35 -3.97 -16.32
CA ALA A 99 -5.49 -3.55 -15.23
C ALA A 99 -5.07 -4.71 -14.33
N LEU A 100 -5.91 -5.72 -14.18
CA LEU A 100 -5.67 -6.91 -13.36
C LEU A 100 -5.02 -8.08 -14.13
N GLU A 101 -5.31 -8.23 -15.43
CA GLU A 101 -4.73 -9.28 -16.29
C GLU A 101 -3.30 -8.96 -16.73
N THR A 102 -2.96 -7.68 -16.86
CA THR A 102 -1.62 -7.28 -17.23
C THR A 102 -0.69 -7.62 -16.06
N ASP A 103 0.03 -8.75 -16.19
CA ASP A 103 1.08 -9.28 -15.30
C ASP A 103 1.58 -8.14 -14.41
N ALA A 104 1.35 -8.22 -13.09
CA ALA A 104 1.51 -7.13 -12.11
C ALA A 104 2.87 -6.38 -12.13
N TYR A 105 3.82 -6.85 -12.94
CA TYR A 105 4.98 -6.13 -13.43
C TYR A 105 4.66 -4.89 -14.31
N MET A 106 3.44 -4.79 -14.84
CA MET A 106 3.01 -3.81 -15.83
C MET A 106 1.60 -3.28 -15.55
N VAL A 107 1.22 -3.06 -14.27
CA VAL A 107 0.26 -1.97 -13.93
C VAL A 107 0.94 -0.63 -14.23
N LYS A 108 1.25 -0.44 -15.51
CA LYS A 108 1.49 0.82 -16.18
C LYS A 108 0.13 1.24 -16.70
N SER A 109 -0.27 2.44 -16.31
CA SER A 109 -1.43 3.15 -16.84
C SER A 109 -2.77 2.49 -16.56
N MET A 110 -3.45 2.90 -15.49
CA MET A 110 -4.81 3.49 -15.60
C MET A 110 -5.17 4.41 -14.41
N GLY A 111 -4.41 4.43 -13.31
CA GLY A 111 -4.64 5.36 -12.17
C GLY A 111 -3.55 6.42 -11.92
N LYS A 112 -2.44 6.41 -12.66
CA LYS A 112 -1.29 7.29 -12.38
C LYS A 112 -1.26 8.48 -13.31
N MET A 113 -1.31 9.68 -12.72
CA MET A 113 -0.65 10.86 -13.29
C MET A 113 0.77 10.41 -13.65
N LEU A 114 1.03 10.30 -14.95
CA LEU A 114 2.29 9.88 -15.53
C LEU A 114 3.30 10.98 -15.24
N LEU A 115 3.78 11.06 -13.99
CA LEU A 115 4.92 11.87 -13.62
C LEU A 115 6.10 11.21 -14.32
N SER A 116 6.34 11.73 -15.53
CA SER A 116 7.41 11.48 -16.47
C SER A 116 8.78 11.46 -15.75
N LYS A 117 9.85 11.16 -16.47
CA LYS A 117 11.25 11.31 -16.01
C LYS A 117 11.62 12.75 -15.58
N GLU A 118 10.64 13.63 -15.43
CA GLU A 118 10.75 15.07 -15.28
C GLU A 118 10.67 15.52 -13.83
N HIS A 119 10.64 14.62 -12.83
CA HIS A 119 10.52 15.00 -11.42
C HIS A 119 11.57 14.32 -10.55
N THR A 120 12.08 15.04 -9.57
CA THR A 120 12.92 14.52 -8.49
C THR A 120 12.03 14.09 -7.33
N LEU A 121 12.27 12.90 -6.78
CA LEU A 121 11.53 12.41 -5.63
C LEU A 121 12.27 12.75 -4.34
N VAL A 122 11.56 13.38 -3.41
CA VAL A 122 12.05 13.68 -2.06
C VAL A 122 11.18 12.91 -1.06
N GLU A 123 11.80 12.04 -0.28
CA GLU A 123 11.15 11.28 0.78
C GLU A 123 11.65 11.77 2.13
N LEU A 124 10.73 12.04 3.05
CA LEU A 124 11.02 12.61 4.36
C LEU A 124 10.38 11.75 5.45
N THR A 125 11.09 11.50 6.53
CA THR A 125 10.51 10.91 7.75
C THR A 125 11.10 11.58 8.98
N GLY A 126 10.24 11.96 9.93
CA GLY A 126 10.65 12.61 11.16
C GLY A 126 9.56 12.62 12.21
N THR A 127 9.81 13.32 13.31
CA THR A 127 8.81 13.56 14.35
C THR A 127 7.89 14.69 13.92
N ASP A 128 6.59 14.41 13.97
CA ASP A 128 5.56 15.38 13.65
C ASP A 128 5.50 16.48 14.72
N ARG A 129 5.38 17.72 14.26
CA ARG A 129 5.25 18.90 15.13
C ARG A 129 4.56 20.04 14.40
N PRO A 130 3.89 20.94 15.13
CA PRO A 130 3.39 22.18 14.57
C PRO A 130 4.47 22.95 13.80
N GLY A 131 4.16 23.37 12.57
CA GLY A 131 5.08 24.13 11.73
C GLY A 131 6.01 23.30 10.84
N LEU A 132 6.14 21.98 11.05
CA LEU A 132 7.05 21.13 10.25
C LEU A 132 6.80 21.27 8.74
N LEU A 133 5.55 21.12 8.30
CA LEU A 133 5.22 21.23 6.88
C LEU A 133 5.53 22.63 6.32
N SER A 134 5.27 23.67 7.11
CA SER A 134 5.57 25.06 6.72
C SER A 134 7.07 25.28 6.51
N GLU A 135 7.91 24.73 7.40
CA GLU A 135 9.37 24.83 7.30
C GLU A 135 9.90 24.02 6.09
N VAL A 136 9.36 22.83 5.84
CA VAL A 136 9.69 22.04 4.64
C VAL A 136 9.34 22.79 3.36
N CYS A 137 8.13 23.37 3.28
CA CYS A 137 7.72 24.18 2.13
C CYS A 137 8.59 25.42 1.95
N ALA A 138 9.00 26.08 3.04
CA ALA A 138 9.91 27.22 2.98
C ALA A 138 11.27 26.83 2.38
N VAL A 139 11.87 25.72 2.83
CA VAL A 139 13.14 25.22 2.27
C VAL A 139 13.02 24.91 0.77
N LEU A 140 11.95 24.21 0.36
CA LEU A 140 11.75 23.90 -1.06
C LEU A 140 11.57 25.17 -1.90
N THR A 141 10.83 26.16 -1.39
CA THR A 141 10.60 27.44 -2.07
C THR A 141 11.89 28.26 -2.18
N ASP A 142 12.66 28.36 -1.10
CA ASP A 142 13.94 29.10 -1.07
C ASP A 142 14.98 28.50 -2.02
N LEU A 143 14.92 27.18 -2.23
CA LEU A 143 15.77 26.46 -3.18
C LEU A 143 15.21 26.45 -4.61
N SER A 144 14.18 27.25 -4.89
CA SER A 144 13.52 27.34 -6.21
C SER A 144 13.06 25.98 -6.72
N CYS A 145 12.54 25.14 -5.82
CA CYS A 145 11.92 23.86 -6.16
C CYS A 145 10.41 24.05 -6.30
N ASN A 146 9.84 23.67 -7.43
CA ASN A 146 8.40 23.63 -7.63
C ASN A 146 7.83 22.26 -7.23
N VAL A 147 6.85 22.24 -6.33
CA VAL A 147 6.18 21.02 -5.85
C VAL A 147 5.05 20.66 -6.80
N VAL A 148 5.18 19.52 -7.50
CA VAL A 148 4.18 19.03 -8.46
C VAL A 148 3.12 18.18 -7.78
N TYR A 149 3.54 17.36 -6.83
CA TYR A 149 2.67 16.49 -6.04
C TYR A 149 3.32 16.22 -4.69
N ALA A 150 2.52 16.10 -3.63
CA ALA A 150 2.98 15.67 -2.32
C ALA A 150 1.89 14.82 -1.65
N GLU A 151 2.29 13.71 -1.05
CA GLU A 151 1.45 12.95 -0.13
C GLU A 151 2.16 12.84 1.22
N ILE A 152 1.44 13.19 2.29
CA ILE A 152 1.99 13.39 3.64
C ILE A 152 1.09 12.65 4.61
N TRP A 153 1.68 11.78 5.44
CA TRP A 153 0.98 11.08 6.52
C TRP A 153 1.54 11.50 7.87
N ALA A 154 0.66 11.58 8.87
CA ALA A 154 1.04 11.80 10.26
C ALA A 154 0.26 10.84 11.17
N HIS A 155 0.96 10.14 12.06
CA HIS A 155 0.38 9.23 13.04
C HIS A 155 1.34 9.04 14.22
N ASN A 156 0.82 8.99 15.45
CA ASN A 156 1.60 8.78 16.68
C ASN A 156 2.87 9.64 16.79
N ALA A 157 2.74 10.94 16.52
CA ALA A 157 3.84 11.92 16.50
C ALA A 157 4.95 11.62 15.47
N ARG A 158 4.67 10.80 14.45
CA ARG A 158 5.56 10.55 13.30
C ARG A 158 4.93 11.15 12.06
N ALA A 159 5.76 11.74 11.21
CA ALA A 159 5.38 12.23 9.90
C ALA A 159 6.23 11.56 8.82
N ALA A 160 5.59 11.20 7.71
CA ALA A 160 6.24 10.74 6.50
C ALA A 160 5.70 11.52 5.29
N ALA A 161 6.55 11.88 4.35
CA ALA A 161 6.14 12.58 3.14
C ALA A 161 6.87 12.05 1.91
N VAL A 162 6.14 11.93 0.80
CA VAL A 162 6.67 11.66 -0.53
C VAL A 162 6.31 12.85 -1.42
N ILE A 163 7.32 13.57 -1.87
CA ILE A 163 7.18 14.85 -2.57
C ILE A 163 7.86 14.77 -3.94
N HIS A 164 7.10 15.05 -4.99
CA HIS A 164 7.63 15.20 -6.35
C HIS A 164 7.92 16.68 -6.61
N VAL A 165 9.19 16.97 -6.87
CA VAL A 165 9.67 18.33 -7.13
C VAL A 165 10.31 18.47 -8.51
N THR A 166 10.30 19.69 -9.01
CA THR A 166 10.97 20.11 -10.25
C THR A 166 11.81 21.34 -9.97
N ASP A 167 12.85 21.55 -10.77
CA ASP A 167 13.54 22.83 -10.77
C ASP A 167 12.60 23.91 -11.33
N GLN A 168 12.42 25.02 -10.61
CA GLN A 168 11.48 26.07 -11.01
C GLN A 168 11.89 26.77 -12.32
N SER A 169 13.19 26.81 -12.63
CA SER A 169 13.69 27.49 -13.83
C SER A 169 13.54 26.64 -15.09
N THR A 170 13.75 25.33 -14.99
CA THR A 170 13.68 24.41 -16.14
C THR A 170 12.35 23.69 -16.26
N GLY A 171 11.61 23.54 -15.15
CA GLY A 171 10.40 22.72 -15.07
C GLY A 171 10.68 21.21 -15.10
N THR A 172 11.94 20.79 -14.97
CA THR A 172 12.37 19.37 -15.09
C THR A 172 12.93 18.84 -13.78
N ALA A 173 13.35 17.56 -13.79
CA ALA A 173 14.02 16.95 -12.65
C ALA A 173 15.29 17.72 -12.30
N ILE A 174 15.57 17.82 -11.00
CA ILE A 174 16.80 18.40 -10.46
C ILE A 174 17.89 17.35 -10.58
N GLU A 175 18.89 17.62 -11.42
CA GLU A 175 20.00 16.70 -11.69
C GLU A 175 21.34 17.14 -11.07
N ASP A 176 21.52 18.42 -10.69
CA ASP A 176 22.77 18.91 -10.08
C ASP A 176 22.99 18.24 -8.71
N PRO A 177 24.03 17.39 -8.55
CA PRO A 177 24.30 16.72 -7.28
C PRO A 177 24.53 17.68 -6.11
N ARG A 178 25.03 18.89 -6.38
CA ARG A 178 25.27 19.90 -5.34
C ARG A 178 23.95 20.48 -4.82
N GLN A 179 23.01 20.78 -5.73
CA GLN A 179 21.66 21.23 -5.37
C GLN A 179 20.91 20.14 -4.60
N LEU A 180 20.98 18.89 -5.07
CA LEU A 180 20.38 17.74 -4.37
C LEU A 180 20.97 17.55 -2.97
N SER A 181 22.28 17.70 -2.82
CA SER A 181 22.95 17.60 -1.51
C SER A 181 22.52 18.72 -0.57
N LEU A 182 22.39 19.95 -1.08
CA LEU A 182 21.92 21.10 -0.32
C LEU A 182 20.46 20.94 0.14
N ILE A 183 19.57 20.50 -0.76
CA ILE A 183 18.17 20.18 -0.44
C ILE A 183 18.13 19.14 0.69
N LYS A 184 18.90 18.06 0.54
CA LYS A 184 18.95 16.98 1.53
C LYS A 184 19.41 17.47 2.90
N GLU A 185 20.46 18.28 2.94
CA GLU A 185 21.01 18.81 4.19
C GLU A 185 20.04 19.76 4.90
N LEU A 186 19.44 20.70 4.17
CA LEU A 186 18.50 21.67 4.73
C LEU A 186 17.23 21.00 5.25
N LEU A 187 16.66 20.06 4.49
CA LEU A 187 15.50 19.29 4.94
C LEU A 187 15.84 18.40 6.14
N TYR A 188 17.04 17.81 6.17
CA TYR A 188 17.48 17.02 7.33
C TYR A 188 17.57 17.90 8.60
N ASN A 189 18.08 19.13 8.48
CA ASN A 189 18.16 20.07 9.59
C ASN A 189 16.76 20.48 10.10
N VAL A 190 15.79 20.69 9.21
CA VAL A 190 14.39 20.93 9.57
C VAL A 190 13.80 19.73 10.33
N LEU A 191 14.09 18.49 9.91
CA LEU A 191 13.52 17.31 10.57
C LEU A 191 14.19 16.97 11.91
N LYS A 192 15.45 17.34 12.13
CA LYS A 192 16.24 17.04 13.33
C LYS A 192 15.86 17.91 14.54
N GLY A 193 14.57 18.19 14.73
CA GLY A 193 14.07 19.08 15.79
C GLY A 193 14.68 18.82 17.18
N LEU A 194 14.76 19.86 18.00
CA LEU A 194 15.32 19.78 19.34
C LEU A 194 14.54 18.76 20.19
N GLY A 195 15.21 17.67 20.61
CA GLY A 195 14.65 16.69 21.54
C GLY A 195 14.20 15.36 20.94
N ASP A 196 14.32 15.15 19.63
CA ASP A 196 14.04 13.84 19.03
C ASP A 196 15.26 12.89 19.17
N TYR A 197 15.05 11.75 19.81
CA TYR A 197 16.05 10.69 19.92
C TYR A 197 16.12 9.81 18.66
N ARG A 198 15.11 9.87 17.79
CA ARG A 198 15.07 9.13 16.52
C ARG A 198 15.69 9.98 15.42
N THR A 199 16.57 9.37 14.64
CA THR A 199 17.21 10.04 13.51
C THR A 199 16.18 10.22 12.39
N PRO A 200 15.95 11.46 11.91
CA PRO A 200 15.11 11.66 10.74
C PRO A 200 15.79 11.11 9.50
N THR A 201 15.00 10.81 8.47
CA THR A 201 15.50 10.34 7.19
C THR A 201 15.09 11.29 6.08
N VAL A 202 16.04 11.56 5.18
CA VAL A 202 15.80 12.27 3.93
C VAL A 202 16.46 11.46 2.82
N SER A 203 15.67 10.98 1.87
CA SER A 203 16.16 10.39 0.62
C SER A 203 15.73 11.24 -0.56
N ILE A 204 16.65 11.40 -1.50
CA ILE A 204 16.38 12.03 -2.78
C ILE A 204 16.80 11.05 -3.87
N SER A 205 15.90 10.76 -4.79
CA SER A 205 16.12 9.80 -5.85
C SER A 205 15.59 10.30 -7.19
N SER A 206 16.14 9.73 -8.25
CA SER A 206 15.60 9.91 -9.60
C SER A 206 14.23 9.21 -9.71
N PRO A 207 13.37 9.63 -10.65
CA PRO A 207 12.01 9.13 -10.74
C PRO A 207 12.00 7.62 -10.99
N GLY A 208 11.50 6.89 -9.99
CA GLY A 208 11.23 5.45 -10.06
C GLY A 208 9.72 5.19 -10.08
N VAL A 209 9.32 4.01 -10.55
CA VAL A 209 7.94 3.56 -10.43
C VAL A 209 7.71 3.13 -8.98
N ILE A 210 7.24 4.07 -8.16
CA ILE A 210 6.91 3.81 -6.75
C ILE A 210 5.39 3.96 -6.59
N HIS A 211 4.76 3.00 -5.90
CA HIS A 211 3.38 3.15 -5.44
C HIS A 211 3.38 3.94 -4.14
N ILE A 212 2.85 5.17 -4.16
CA ILE A 212 3.06 6.17 -3.10
C ILE A 212 2.47 5.70 -1.78
N GLY A 213 1.23 5.17 -1.78
CA GLY A 213 0.61 4.65 -0.56
C GLY A 213 1.39 3.50 0.08
N ARG A 214 1.93 2.58 -0.73
CA ARG A 214 2.77 1.47 -0.23
C ARG A 214 4.08 1.99 0.34
N ARG A 215 4.68 2.99 -0.33
CA ARG A 215 5.93 3.58 0.14
C ARG A 215 5.76 4.32 1.47
N LEU A 216 4.65 5.04 1.64
CA LEU A 216 4.32 5.70 2.90
C LEU A 216 4.08 4.69 4.03
N HIS A 217 3.41 3.56 3.77
CA HIS A 217 3.32 2.45 4.73
C HIS A 217 4.70 1.98 5.20
N GLN A 218 5.62 1.75 4.28
CA GLN A 218 6.99 1.31 4.59
C GLN A 218 7.77 2.37 5.39
N MET A 219 7.62 3.64 5.04
CA MET A 219 8.26 4.75 5.75
C MET A 219 7.73 4.87 7.18
N MET A 220 6.41 4.81 7.37
CA MET A 220 5.77 4.87 8.69
C MET A 220 6.14 3.66 9.55
N PHE A 221 6.11 2.46 8.98
CA PHE A 221 6.55 1.24 9.66
C PHE A 221 8.01 1.32 10.09
N ALA A 222 8.92 1.77 9.21
CA ALA A 222 10.33 1.99 9.55
C ALA A 222 10.50 3.08 10.61
N ALA A 223 9.60 4.08 10.63
CA ALA A 223 9.54 5.11 11.66
C ALA A 223 9.04 4.60 13.01
N ARG A 224 8.52 3.36 13.06
CA ARG A 224 7.83 2.72 14.20
C ARG A 224 6.74 3.59 14.79
N ASP A 225 5.85 4.06 13.92
CA ASP A 225 4.64 4.80 14.31
C ASP A 225 3.65 3.91 15.08
N PHE A 226 3.69 2.60 14.91
CA PHE A 226 2.89 1.66 15.68
C PHE A 226 3.20 1.65 17.19
N GLU A 227 4.40 2.10 17.60
CA GLU A 227 4.75 2.26 19.01
C GLU A 227 4.09 3.53 19.57
N ARG A 228 3.08 3.37 20.43
CA ARG A 228 2.37 4.51 21.02
C ARG A 228 3.22 5.26 22.07
N PRO A 229 3.15 6.60 22.11
CA PRO A 229 3.70 7.37 23.22
C PRO A 229 2.94 7.04 24.52
N LEU A 230 3.68 6.85 25.62
CA LEU A 230 3.17 6.50 26.96
C LEU A 230 2.16 7.52 27.57
N SER A 231 1.92 8.66 26.90
CA SER A 231 1.23 9.82 27.47
C SER A 231 -0.06 10.23 26.73
N THR A 232 -0.58 9.42 25.81
CA THR A 232 -1.89 9.71 25.21
C THR A 232 -2.98 9.05 26.06
N GLU A 233 -3.56 9.86 26.97
CA GLU A 233 -4.84 9.52 27.59
C GLU A 233 -5.85 9.15 26.49
N ASP A 234 -6.67 8.14 26.78
CA ASP A 234 -7.66 7.57 25.87
C ASP A 234 -8.45 8.65 25.13
N ASP A 235 -8.05 8.88 23.87
CA ASP A 235 -8.91 9.54 22.91
C ASP A 235 -10.18 8.67 22.77
N ASN A 236 -11.35 9.26 22.98
CA ASN A 236 -12.67 8.61 22.90
C ASN A 236 -13.00 8.15 21.46
N SER A 237 -12.02 8.05 20.57
CA SER A 237 -12.21 7.55 19.22
C SER A 237 -12.50 6.04 19.26
N VAL A 238 -13.42 5.61 18.39
CA VAL A 238 -13.74 4.19 18.19
C VAL A 238 -12.49 3.53 17.60
N ARG A 239 -11.64 2.99 18.47
CA ARG A 239 -10.40 2.34 18.06
C ARG A 239 -10.70 1.06 17.30
N PRO A 240 -9.90 0.73 16.27
CA PRO A 240 -9.98 -0.58 15.66
C PRO A 240 -9.61 -1.65 16.71
N SER A 241 -10.38 -2.74 16.75
CA SER A 241 -10.06 -3.90 17.57
C SER A 241 -9.39 -4.95 16.70
N VAL A 242 -8.14 -5.25 17.02
CA VAL A 242 -7.34 -6.29 16.35
C VAL A 242 -7.06 -7.38 17.36
N THR A 243 -7.32 -8.64 17.01
CA THR A 243 -6.94 -9.80 17.80
C THR A 243 -6.11 -10.75 16.95
N VAL A 244 -5.13 -11.39 17.57
CA VAL A 244 -4.26 -12.37 16.94
C VAL A 244 -4.32 -13.62 17.80
N SER A 245 -4.67 -14.76 17.20
CA SER A 245 -4.86 -16.04 17.88
C SER A 245 -4.25 -17.19 17.08
N ASP A 246 -3.94 -18.30 17.75
CA ASP A 246 -3.38 -19.48 17.08
C ASP A 246 -4.50 -20.36 16.54
N CYS A 247 -4.29 -20.94 15.37
CA CYS A 247 -5.15 -21.97 14.79
C CYS A 247 -4.45 -23.34 14.94
N PRO A 248 -4.72 -24.09 16.02
CA PRO A 248 -3.99 -25.32 16.34
C PRO A 248 -4.16 -26.44 15.31
N ASP A 249 -5.23 -26.41 14.52
CA ASP A 249 -5.54 -27.48 13.56
C ASP A 249 -4.79 -27.36 12.22
N ARG A 250 -4.15 -26.21 11.93
CA ARG A 250 -3.63 -25.91 10.59
C ARG A 250 -2.32 -25.11 10.56
N ASP A 251 -1.60 -24.99 11.67
CA ASP A 251 -0.35 -24.23 11.77
C ASP A 251 -0.48 -22.80 11.20
N TYR A 252 -1.63 -22.17 11.40
CA TYR A 252 -1.89 -20.79 10.99
C TYR A 252 -1.98 -19.89 12.22
N THR A 253 -1.68 -18.62 12.04
CA THR A 253 -2.11 -17.57 12.95
C THR A 253 -3.33 -16.88 12.35
N VAL A 254 -4.39 -16.69 13.14
CA VAL A 254 -5.58 -15.96 12.74
C VAL A 254 -5.46 -14.53 13.23
N VAL A 255 -5.64 -13.58 12.32
CA VAL A 255 -5.72 -12.17 12.63
C VAL A 255 -7.13 -11.71 12.33
N THR A 256 -7.83 -11.19 13.34
CA THR A 256 -9.16 -10.59 13.18
C THR A 256 -9.07 -9.09 13.45
N ALA A 257 -9.53 -8.26 12.53
CA ALA A 257 -9.58 -6.82 12.66
C ALA A 257 -11.01 -6.31 12.44
N THR A 258 -11.47 -5.46 13.34
CA THR A 258 -12.75 -4.74 13.25
C THR A 258 -12.50 -3.26 13.37
N SER A 259 -13.12 -2.48 12.48
CA SER A 259 -12.94 -1.02 12.43
C SER A 259 -14.13 -0.37 11.73
N ILE A 260 -14.16 0.96 11.75
CA ILE A 260 -15.00 1.72 10.81
C ILE A 260 -14.50 1.42 9.38
N ASP A 261 -15.42 1.17 8.46
CA ASP A 261 -15.10 0.96 7.05
C ASP A 261 -14.67 2.27 6.39
N ARG A 262 -13.74 2.17 5.44
CA ARG A 262 -13.25 3.30 4.67
C ARG A 262 -12.59 2.84 3.38
N PRO A 263 -12.46 3.73 2.37
CA PRO A 263 -11.70 3.44 1.17
C PRO A 263 -10.30 2.91 1.50
N LYS A 264 -9.84 1.93 0.70
CA LYS A 264 -8.48 1.35 0.76
C LYS A 264 -8.13 0.62 2.06
N LEU A 265 -9.11 0.33 2.94
CA LEU A 265 -8.87 -0.39 4.19
C LEU A 265 -8.23 -1.78 3.98
N LEU A 266 -8.71 -2.55 3.00
CA LEU A 266 -8.11 -3.85 2.66
C LEU A 266 -6.67 -3.71 2.15
N PHE A 267 -6.37 -2.66 1.39
CA PHE A 267 -5.02 -2.37 0.94
C PHE A 267 -4.10 -2.13 2.13
N ASP A 268 -4.52 -1.33 3.10
CA ASP A 268 -3.70 -0.98 4.26
C ASP A 268 -3.37 -2.19 5.15
N THR A 269 -4.34 -3.09 5.38
CA THR A 269 -4.13 -4.30 6.20
C THR A 269 -3.26 -5.33 5.48
N VAL A 270 -3.53 -5.62 4.20
CA VAL A 270 -2.73 -6.56 3.39
C VAL A 270 -1.31 -6.02 3.15
N CYS A 271 -1.16 -4.72 2.92
CA CYS A 271 0.16 -4.07 2.78
C CYS A 271 0.98 -4.26 4.06
N THR A 272 0.36 -4.01 5.22
CA THR A 272 1.00 -4.17 6.52
C THR A 272 1.46 -5.60 6.76
N LEU A 273 0.58 -6.59 6.53
CA LEU A 273 0.93 -8.01 6.66
C LEU A 273 2.09 -8.38 5.72
N THR A 274 2.04 -7.92 4.47
CA THR A 274 3.09 -8.19 3.48
C THR A 274 4.44 -7.57 3.86
N ASP A 275 4.45 -6.31 4.31
CA ASP A 275 5.67 -5.62 4.73
C ASP A 275 6.25 -6.20 6.04
N MET A 276 5.40 -6.77 6.89
CA MET A 276 5.80 -7.59 8.04
C MET A 276 6.22 -9.03 7.66
N GLN A 277 6.26 -9.35 6.37
CA GLN A 277 6.64 -10.66 5.82
C GLN A 277 5.68 -11.81 6.22
N TYR A 278 4.40 -11.50 6.41
CA TYR A 278 3.35 -12.50 6.52
C TYR A 278 2.64 -12.73 5.18
N LEU A 279 2.33 -14.00 4.93
CA LEU A 279 1.59 -14.48 3.78
C LEU A 279 0.16 -14.76 4.20
N VAL A 280 -0.82 -14.20 3.50
CA VAL A 280 -2.24 -14.50 3.69
C VAL A 280 -2.58 -15.76 2.90
N PHE A 281 -2.94 -16.84 3.60
CA PHE A 281 -3.37 -18.11 3.00
C PHE A 281 -4.86 -18.13 2.73
N HIS A 282 -5.63 -17.69 3.72
CA HIS A 282 -7.07 -17.51 3.59
C HIS A 282 -7.45 -16.16 4.20
N GLY A 283 -8.49 -15.54 3.68
CA GLY A 283 -9.02 -14.36 4.30
C GLY A 283 -10.45 -14.07 3.90
N THR A 284 -11.17 -13.45 4.81
CA THR A 284 -12.54 -13.01 4.60
C THR A 284 -12.64 -11.54 5.00
N VAL A 285 -13.23 -10.74 4.11
CA VAL A 285 -13.51 -9.33 4.35
C VAL A 285 -14.99 -9.13 4.14
N ASN A 286 -15.64 -8.47 5.08
CA ASN A 286 -17.03 -8.04 4.95
C ASN A 286 -17.16 -6.63 5.50
N THR A 287 -17.77 -5.76 4.73
CA THR A 287 -18.18 -4.44 5.19
C THR A 287 -19.71 -4.38 5.26
N SER A 288 -20.21 -3.73 6.30
CA SER A 288 -21.63 -3.62 6.59
C SER A 288 -21.90 -2.23 7.12
N SER A 289 -22.68 -1.43 6.38
CA SER A 289 -22.90 -0.01 6.67
C SER A 289 -21.55 0.72 6.85
N ASP A 290 -21.18 1.02 8.10
CA ASP A 290 -19.97 1.76 8.44
C ASP A 290 -18.93 0.89 9.16
N GLU A 291 -19.16 -0.42 9.31
CA GLU A 291 -18.24 -1.34 9.98
C GLU A 291 -17.58 -2.29 8.99
N ALA A 292 -16.29 -2.52 9.16
CA ALA A 292 -15.50 -3.50 8.43
C ALA A 292 -15.03 -4.60 9.37
N TYR A 293 -15.23 -5.85 8.95
CA TYR A 293 -14.70 -7.06 9.55
C TYR A 293 -13.71 -7.71 8.59
N GLN A 294 -12.51 -8.00 9.07
CA GLN A 294 -11.46 -8.66 8.31
C GLN A 294 -10.87 -9.80 9.13
N GLU A 295 -10.76 -10.97 8.52
CA GLU A 295 -10.14 -12.14 9.13
C GLU A 295 -9.11 -12.72 8.16
N TYR A 296 -7.89 -12.95 8.65
CA TYR A 296 -6.77 -13.46 7.87
C TYR A 296 -6.13 -14.66 8.55
N TYR A 297 -5.92 -15.72 7.78
CA TYR A 297 -5.10 -16.87 8.15
C TYR A 297 -3.72 -16.66 7.56
N ILE A 298 -2.73 -16.42 8.42
CA ILE A 298 -1.39 -16.03 8.00
C ILE A 298 -0.32 -17.03 8.47
N ARG A 299 0.79 -17.06 7.73
CA ARG A 299 2.09 -17.60 8.20
C ARG A 299 3.20 -16.63 7.83
N HIS A 300 4.27 -16.63 8.60
CA HIS A 300 5.46 -15.88 8.23
C HIS A 300 6.11 -16.54 6.99
N VAL A 301 6.92 -15.80 6.24
CA VAL A 301 7.60 -16.29 5.02
C VAL A 301 8.54 -17.47 5.27
N ASP A 302 8.96 -17.71 6.51
CA ASP A 302 9.70 -18.91 6.92
C ASP A 302 8.82 -20.16 7.06
N GLY A 303 7.50 -20.02 6.91
CA GLY A 303 6.52 -21.08 7.02
C GLY A 303 5.99 -21.33 8.43
N LEU A 304 6.44 -20.57 9.43
CA LEU A 304 6.03 -20.72 10.82
C LEU A 304 4.85 -19.80 11.17
N PRO A 305 3.97 -20.21 12.10
CA PRO A 305 3.01 -19.30 12.71
C PRO A 305 3.72 -18.31 13.64
N VAL A 306 3.00 -17.26 14.05
CA VAL A 306 3.46 -16.33 15.09
C VAL A 306 3.80 -17.12 16.35
N SER A 307 5.03 -16.95 16.83
CA SER A 307 5.63 -17.86 17.81
C SER A 307 5.74 -17.28 19.22
N SER A 308 5.68 -15.96 19.35
CA SER A 308 5.91 -15.25 20.62
C SER A 308 4.86 -14.17 20.89
N GLU A 309 4.62 -13.88 22.16
CA GLU A 309 3.69 -12.81 22.56
C GLU A 309 4.16 -11.42 22.09
N ALA A 310 5.48 -11.20 22.04
CA ALA A 310 6.03 -9.94 21.54
C ALA A 310 5.82 -9.76 20.02
N GLU A 311 5.90 -10.84 19.25
CA GLU A 311 5.58 -10.86 17.82
C GLU A 311 4.07 -10.65 17.61
N ARG A 312 3.24 -11.34 18.40
CA ARG A 312 1.79 -11.18 18.41
C ARG A 312 1.36 -9.74 18.66
N GLN A 313 1.89 -9.14 19.72
CA GLN A 313 1.62 -7.73 20.07
C GLN A 313 2.06 -6.79 18.95
N ARG A 314 3.20 -7.06 18.32
CA ARG A 314 3.67 -6.25 17.18
C ARG A 314 2.74 -6.33 15.98
N VAL A 315 2.23 -7.52 15.63
CA VAL A 315 1.25 -7.69 14.54
C VAL A 315 -0.01 -6.89 14.83
N MET A 316 -0.52 -6.97 16.06
CA MET A 316 -1.68 -6.19 16.50
C MET A 316 -1.46 -4.68 16.34
N GLU A 317 -0.36 -4.16 16.90
CA GLU A 317 -0.03 -2.73 16.87
C GLU A 317 0.18 -2.21 15.44
N CYS A 318 0.84 -2.98 14.58
CA CYS A 318 1.10 -2.56 13.20
C CYS A 318 -0.19 -2.47 12.38
N ILE A 319 -1.10 -3.45 12.52
CA ILE A 319 -2.38 -3.43 11.82
C ILE A 319 -3.27 -2.30 12.37
N GLN A 320 -3.30 -2.12 13.68
CA GLN A 320 -4.01 -1.01 14.30
C GLN A 320 -3.52 0.35 13.78
N ALA A 321 -2.20 0.56 13.75
CA ALA A 321 -1.62 1.78 13.21
C ALA A 321 -1.98 1.98 11.73
N ALA A 322 -1.90 0.93 10.91
CA ALA A 322 -2.26 0.99 9.50
C ALA A 322 -3.73 1.39 9.27
N ILE A 323 -4.65 0.89 10.10
CA ILE A 323 -6.06 1.27 10.05
C ILE A 323 -6.23 2.74 10.45
N GLU A 324 -5.53 3.18 11.51
CA GLU A 324 -5.62 4.54 12.08
C GLU A 324 -5.00 5.64 11.20
N ARG A 325 -3.93 5.36 10.43
CA ARG A 325 -3.22 6.34 9.59
C ARG A 325 -4.12 7.14 8.64
N ARG A 326 -5.22 6.55 8.19
CA ARG A 326 -6.18 7.13 7.24
C ARG A 326 -7.61 7.17 7.79
N ALA A 327 -7.78 7.06 9.11
CA ALA A 327 -9.12 7.09 9.73
C ALA A 327 -9.87 8.42 9.54
N THR A 328 -9.19 9.48 9.12
CA THR A 328 -9.79 10.80 8.82
C THR A 328 -10.15 10.99 7.35
N GLU A 329 -9.80 10.05 6.46
CA GLU A 329 -10.27 10.01 5.08
C GLU A 329 -11.69 9.40 5.08
N VAL A 330 -12.69 10.22 5.45
CA VAL A 330 -14.13 9.91 5.32
C VAL A 330 -14.67 10.58 4.07
#